data_AF-A0A953M5R4-F1
#
_entry.id   AF-A0A953M5R4-F1
#
_cell.length_a   1.000
_cell.length_b   1.000
_cell.length_c   1.000
_cell.angle_alpha   90.00
_cell.angle_beta   90.00
_cell.angle_gamma   90.00
#
_symmetry.space_group_name_H-M   'P 1'
#
loop_
_entity.id
_entity.type
_entity.pdbx_description
1 polymer ?
#
loop_
_entity_poly.entity_id
_entity_poly.type
_entity_poly.pdbx_seq_one_letter_code
_entity_poly.pdbx_strand_id
1 'polypeptide(L)'
;MAKKTARKNGTKANAETMAAKQREISVSEFFAKNRHLLGFDNPRKALLTTVKEAVDNALDACEEAEILPDIEVRIEELTAPASTTKAGKYRVTITDNGPGIVRRQVENIFGKLLYGSKFHRLKMSRGQQGIGISAAGMYGLMTTGRPMVITTRPKKTRPAHHLELAMDTSKNKPEVTIDVETDDFPKTSSGTGTRVVIELEGKYVRGKTSVEAYLEQTAIANPHAEITFIPPDKAVPSEGFTTEDTESTEERQGSLIQDSDSTDSTSVVSVNSVVQNESEAIVRTTEHADRIVYPRAVDENPPETSEIKPHPYGVELGSFLRMLKNTPEKQLGGFFKREFCRVPPAVVKQVCDAATSKNKTITGQSYVSKIDHAAAEKIYRALQDAKLRSPPTDCLAPIGVRTMLAGLLKGVKAEFYAASTRNPSVYRGNPFQIEAAIACGGNLPGDQSARVIRFANRVPLLYQQSSCSAFKSVT
;
A
#
# COMPACT_ATOMS: atom_id res chain seq x y z
N MET A 1 60.55 39.47 -34.14
CA MET A 1 59.25 38.88 -34.55
C MET A 1 58.61 38.20 -33.33
N ALA A 2 57.67 38.86 -32.66
CA ALA A 2 56.93 38.28 -31.54
C ALA A 2 55.61 37.67 -32.05
N LYS A 3 55.49 36.35 -31.97
CA LYS A 3 54.34 35.57 -32.43
C LYS A 3 53.17 35.80 -31.47
N LYS A 4 52.16 36.59 -31.89
CA LYS A 4 50.89 36.76 -31.15
C LYS A 4 50.19 35.40 -31.06
N THR A 5 50.09 34.85 -29.86
CA THR A 5 49.25 33.71 -29.53
C THR A 5 47.78 34.14 -29.59
N ALA A 6 47.06 33.61 -30.58
CA ALA A 6 45.61 33.78 -30.70
C ALA A 6 44.92 33.09 -29.52
N ARG A 7 44.23 33.86 -28.68
CA ARG A 7 43.32 33.33 -27.65
C ARG A 7 42.19 32.56 -28.35
N LYS A 8 42.07 31.26 -28.10
CA LYS A 8 40.88 30.48 -28.44
C LYS A 8 39.69 31.10 -27.72
N ASN A 9 38.82 31.79 -28.48
CA ASN A 9 37.49 32.14 -28.01
C ASN A 9 36.73 30.82 -27.79
N GLY A 10 36.65 30.36 -26.54
CA GLY A 10 35.69 29.33 -26.17
C GLY A 10 34.29 29.87 -26.48
N THR A 11 33.64 29.31 -27.49
CA THR A 11 32.25 29.61 -27.82
C THR A 11 31.42 29.34 -26.59
N LYS A 12 30.91 30.42 -25.97
CA LYS A 12 29.96 30.32 -24.86
C LYS A 12 28.74 29.53 -25.35
N ALA A 13 28.30 28.55 -24.56
CA ALA A 13 27.12 27.77 -24.89
C ALA A 13 25.91 28.70 -25.06
N ASN A 14 25.28 28.68 -26.24
CA ASN A 14 24.03 29.38 -26.52
C ASN A 14 22.82 28.49 -26.14
N ALA A 15 21.62 29.07 -26.10
CA ALA A 15 20.41 28.34 -25.69
C ALA A 15 20.17 27.07 -26.52
N GLU A 16 20.48 27.08 -27.81
CA GLU A 16 20.34 25.93 -28.73
C GLU A 16 21.34 24.81 -28.41
N THR A 17 22.61 25.14 -28.16
CA THR A 17 23.63 24.16 -27.75
C THR A 17 23.42 23.65 -26.32
N MET A 18 22.72 24.40 -25.47
CA MET A 18 22.26 23.92 -24.16
C MET A 18 21.01 23.02 -24.29
N ALA A 19 20.08 23.37 -25.19
CA ALA A 19 18.89 22.55 -25.48
C ALA A 19 19.27 21.21 -26.12
N ALA A 20 20.22 21.19 -27.05
CA ALA A 20 20.73 19.95 -27.66
C ALA A 20 21.43 19.00 -26.66
N LYS A 21 21.80 19.50 -25.47
CA LYS A 21 22.36 18.69 -24.37
C LYS A 21 21.29 18.17 -23.41
N GLN A 22 20.04 18.62 -23.55
CA GLN A 22 18.95 18.07 -22.76
C GLN A 22 18.69 16.63 -23.21
N ARG A 23 18.72 15.71 -22.26
CA ARG A 23 18.39 14.30 -22.47
C ARG A 23 17.23 13.95 -21.57
N GLU A 24 16.27 13.20 -22.10
CA GLU A 24 15.27 12.54 -21.26
C GLU A 24 15.97 11.46 -20.43
N ILE A 25 15.71 11.47 -19.13
CA ILE A 25 16.25 10.47 -18.21
C ILE A 25 15.39 9.22 -18.38
N SER A 26 16.03 8.09 -18.72
CA SER A 26 15.33 6.81 -18.78
C SER A 26 14.78 6.46 -17.39
N VAL A 27 13.70 5.70 -17.35
CA VAL A 27 13.06 5.32 -16.10
C VAL A 27 14.00 4.55 -15.17
N SER A 28 14.93 3.77 -15.71
CA SER A 28 15.93 3.09 -14.89
C SER A 28 17.10 3.95 -14.48
N GLU A 29 17.44 5.00 -15.22
CA GLU A 29 18.37 6.01 -14.71
C GLU A 29 17.72 6.80 -13.56
N PHE A 30 16.41 7.10 -13.67
CA PHE A 30 15.64 7.65 -12.55
C PHE A 30 15.64 6.69 -11.36
N PHE A 31 15.36 5.40 -11.56
CA PHE A 31 15.38 4.41 -10.50
C PHE A 31 16.76 4.28 -9.87
N ALA A 32 17.81 4.12 -10.66
CA ALA A 32 19.19 3.97 -10.19
C ALA A 32 19.66 5.17 -9.37
N LYS A 33 19.32 6.39 -9.79
CA LYS A 33 19.63 7.62 -9.05
C LYS A 33 18.77 7.81 -7.80
N ASN A 34 17.54 7.29 -7.81
CA ASN A 34 16.54 7.52 -6.75
C ASN A 34 16.16 6.25 -5.96
N ARG A 35 17.00 5.19 -5.95
CA ARG A 35 16.73 3.93 -5.23
C ARG A 35 16.34 4.16 -3.77
N HIS A 36 16.93 5.17 -3.15
CA HIS A 36 16.66 5.56 -1.77
C HIS A 36 15.24 6.09 -1.53
N LEU A 37 14.67 6.82 -2.50
CA LEU A 37 13.29 7.32 -2.43
C LEU A 37 12.27 6.17 -2.51
N LEU A 38 12.63 5.08 -3.17
CA LEU A 38 11.78 3.91 -3.39
C LEU A 38 11.98 2.81 -2.34
N GLY A 39 12.87 3.02 -1.36
CA GLY A 39 13.12 2.06 -0.29
C GLY A 39 14.07 0.92 -0.65
N PHE A 40 14.87 1.07 -1.71
CA PHE A 40 15.84 0.10 -2.21
C PHE A 40 17.29 0.59 -2.06
N ASP A 41 17.56 1.43 -1.05
CA ASP A 41 18.89 1.99 -0.76
C ASP A 41 19.91 0.95 -0.29
N ASN A 42 19.48 -0.07 0.45
CA ASN A 42 20.37 -1.10 0.99
C ASN A 42 19.74 -2.50 0.88
N PRO A 43 20.56 -3.58 0.79
CA PRO A 43 20.05 -4.94 0.55
C PRO A 43 19.08 -5.47 1.62
N ARG A 44 19.24 -5.05 2.88
CA ARG A 44 18.32 -5.44 3.97
C ARG A 44 16.94 -4.82 3.77
N LYS A 45 16.91 -3.52 3.48
CA LYS A 45 15.67 -2.77 3.26
C LYS A 45 15.03 -3.14 1.92
N ALA A 46 15.80 -3.45 0.88
CA ALA A 46 15.30 -3.93 -0.40
C ALA A 46 14.47 -5.22 -0.25
N LEU A 47 14.97 -6.19 0.52
CA LEU A 47 14.26 -7.44 0.80
C LEU A 47 12.95 -7.17 1.56
N LEU A 48 13.01 -6.36 2.62
CA LEU A 48 11.81 -5.99 3.38
C LEU A 48 10.80 -5.19 2.55
N THR A 49 11.24 -4.21 1.77
CA THR A 49 10.36 -3.40 0.89
C THR A 49 9.67 -4.30 -0.13
N THR A 50 10.38 -5.29 -0.70
CA THR A 50 9.78 -6.24 -1.65
C THR A 50 8.64 -7.04 -1.01
N VAL A 51 8.89 -7.63 0.17
CA VAL A 51 7.86 -8.38 0.92
C VAL A 51 6.70 -7.45 1.30
N LYS A 52 7.01 -6.25 1.80
CA LYS A 52 6.01 -5.26 2.19
C LYS A 52 5.06 -4.94 1.04
N GLU A 53 5.59 -4.55 -0.11
CA GLU A 53 4.78 -4.12 -1.25
C GLU A 53 3.95 -5.28 -1.85
N ALA A 54 4.47 -6.52 -1.79
CA ALA A 54 3.70 -7.69 -2.24
C ALA A 54 2.57 -8.03 -1.27
N VAL A 55 2.85 -8.08 0.04
CA VAL A 55 1.85 -8.38 1.09
C VAL A 55 0.77 -7.31 1.18
N ASP A 56 1.13 -6.02 1.09
CA ASP A 56 0.16 -4.91 1.11
C ASP A 56 -0.80 -4.99 -0.08
N ASN A 57 -0.32 -5.38 -1.27
CA ASN A 57 -1.16 -5.56 -2.45
C ASN A 57 -2.05 -6.80 -2.34
N ALA A 58 -1.55 -7.90 -1.79
CA ALA A 58 -2.34 -9.10 -1.52
C ALA A 58 -3.50 -8.82 -0.55
N LEU A 59 -3.22 -8.13 0.56
CA LEU A 59 -4.24 -7.71 1.53
C LEU A 59 -5.30 -6.80 0.89
N ASP A 60 -4.87 -5.77 0.17
CA ASP A 60 -5.80 -4.85 -0.51
C ASP A 60 -6.67 -5.60 -1.54
N ALA A 61 -6.10 -6.55 -2.31
CA ALA A 61 -6.85 -7.31 -3.32
C ALA A 61 -7.87 -8.27 -2.71
N CYS A 62 -7.54 -8.91 -1.58
CA CYS A 62 -8.47 -9.78 -0.85
C CYS A 62 -9.61 -8.97 -0.25
N GLU A 63 -9.30 -7.86 0.43
CA GLU A 63 -10.30 -6.98 1.06
C GLU A 63 -11.25 -6.35 0.03
N GLU A 64 -10.74 -5.87 -1.11
CA GLU A 64 -11.58 -5.32 -2.18
C GLU A 64 -12.50 -6.36 -2.83
N ALA A 65 -12.16 -7.65 -2.73
CA ALA A 65 -12.98 -8.76 -3.22
C ALA A 65 -13.85 -9.40 -2.12
N GLU A 66 -13.86 -8.82 -0.92
CA GLU A 66 -14.53 -9.37 0.27
C GLU A 66 -14.08 -10.81 0.62
N ILE A 67 -12.84 -11.18 0.24
CA ILE A 67 -12.23 -12.46 0.57
C ILE A 67 -11.39 -12.29 1.82
N LEU A 68 -11.59 -13.17 2.80
CA LEU A 68 -10.77 -13.27 3.99
C LEU A 68 -9.32 -13.64 3.58
N PRO A 69 -8.31 -12.76 3.81
CA PRO A 69 -6.96 -12.94 3.24
C PRO A 69 -6.21 -14.13 3.82
N ASP A 70 -5.70 -14.99 2.96
CA ASP A 70 -4.80 -16.12 3.27
C ASP A 70 -3.56 -15.97 2.40
N ILE A 71 -2.43 -15.62 3.03
CA ILE A 71 -1.22 -15.18 2.35
C ILE A 71 -0.04 -16.05 2.78
N GLU A 72 0.58 -16.75 1.83
CA GLU A 72 1.87 -17.41 2.01
C GLU A 72 3.00 -16.45 1.58
N VAL A 73 3.99 -16.26 2.46
CA VAL A 73 5.23 -15.55 2.20
C VAL A 73 6.39 -16.52 2.37
N ARG A 74 7.12 -16.81 1.30
CA ARG A 74 8.27 -17.70 1.29
C ARG A 74 9.51 -16.94 0.82
N ILE A 75 10.61 -17.11 1.54
CA ILE A 75 11.91 -16.57 1.15
C ILE A 75 12.91 -17.72 1.08
N GLU A 76 13.45 -17.98 -0.11
CA GLU A 76 14.49 -18.98 -0.34
C GLU A 76 15.85 -18.29 -0.52
N GLU A 77 16.91 -18.83 0.08
CA GLU A 77 18.28 -18.40 -0.19
C GLU A 77 18.83 -19.16 -1.41
N LEU A 78 18.99 -18.47 -2.54
CA LEU A 78 19.51 -19.06 -3.78
C LEU A 78 21.03 -19.07 -3.82
N THR A 79 21.65 -18.02 -3.27
CA THR A 79 23.10 -17.92 -3.20
C THR A 79 23.48 -17.24 -1.90
N ALA A 80 24.19 -17.97 -1.05
CA ALA A 80 24.68 -17.46 0.20
C ALA A 80 25.61 -16.26 -0.01
N PRO A 81 25.57 -15.25 0.88
CA PRO A 81 26.48 -14.12 0.80
C PRO A 81 27.92 -14.58 0.98
N ALA A 82 28.81 -14.17 0.08
CA ALA A 82 30.24 -14.53 0.14
C ALA A 82 30.97 -13.97 1.39
N SER A 83 30.35 -13.04 2.12
CA SER A 83 30.83 -12.49 3.40
C SER A 83 29.67 -11.77 4.11
N THR A 84 29.77 -11.58 5.43
CA THR A 84 28.81 -10.82 6.26
C THR A 84 28.52 -9.41 5.74
N THR A 85 29.43 -8.81 4.97
CA THR A 85 29.28 -7.48 4.37
C THR A 85 28.63 -7.47 2.99
N LYS A 86 28.62 -8.61 2.28
CA LYS A 86 28.05 -8.72 0.93
C LYS A 86 26.59 -9.19 1.00
N ALA A 87 25.83 -8.85 -0.04
CA ALA A 87 24.48 -9.35 -0.23
C ALA A 87 24.50 -10.79 -0.76
N GLY A 88 23.50 -11.58 -0.37
CA GLY A 88 23.18 -12.86 -0.99
C GLY A 88 22.10 -12.67 -2.06
N LYS A 89 21.75 -13.75 -2.76
CA LYS A 89 20.59 -13.76 -3.67
C LYS A 89 19.46 -14.55 -3.04
N TYR A 90 18.27 -13.95 -3.05
CA TYR A 90 17.07 -14.53 -2.46
C TYR A 90 15.96 -14.59 -3.50
N ARG A 91 15.13 -15.63 -3.43
CA ARG A 91 13.85 -15.72 -4.12
C ARG A 91 12.75 -15.42 -3.12
N VAL A 92 11.93 -14.41 -3.43
CA VAL A 92 10.80 -14.00 -2.61
C VAL A 92 9.53 -14.37 -3.34
N THR A 93 8.75 -15.26 -2.74
CA THR A 93 7.48 -15.77 -3.29
C THR A 93 6.35 -15.37 -2.37
N ILE A 94 5.37 -14.63 -2.88
CA ILE A 94 4.13 -14.29 -2.17
C ILE A 94 2.98 -14.91 -2.94
N THR A 95 2.14 -15.68 -2.27
CA THR A 95 0.91 -16.25 -2.82
C THR A 95 -0.28 -15.76 -2.00
N ASP A 96 -1.29 -15.23 -2.66
CA ASP A 96 -2.57 -14.83 -2.05
C ASP A 96 -3.74 -15.69 -2.56
N ASN A 97 -4.83 -15.68 -1.80
CA ASN A 97 -6.12 -16.27 -2.16
C ASN A 97 -7.11 -15.24 -2.74
N GLY A 98 -6.63 -14.10 -3.25
CA GLY A 98 -7.48 -13.02 -3.75
C GLY A 98 -8.22 -13.37 -5.05
N PRO A 99 -8.83 -12.37 -5.72
CA PRO A 99 -9.61 -12.59 -6.95
C PRO A 99 -8.77 -12.99 -8.17
N GLY A 100 -7.44 -12.96 -8.07
CA GLY A 100 -6.54 -13.04 -9.21
C GLY A 100 -6.57 -11.77 -10.08
N ILE A 101 -5.74 -11.75 -11.11
CA ILE A 101 -5.57 -10.60 -12.01
C ILE A 101 -5.87 -11.05 -13.43
N VAL A 102 -6.76 -10.31 -14.10
CA VAL A 102 -7.07 -10.57 -15.51
C VAL A 102 -5.79 -10.40 -16.33
N ARG A 103 -5.44 -11.41 -17.14
CA ARG A 103 -4.22 -11.47 -17.96
C ARG A 103 -3.85 -10.15 -18.66
N ARG A 104 -4.83 -9.47 -19.26
CA ARG A 104 -4.63 -8.20 -19.99
C ARG A 104 -4.15 -7.03 -19.10
N GLN A 105 -4.39 -7.10 -17.79
CA GLN A 105 -4.01 -6.07 -16.84
C GLN A 105 -2.65 -6.32 -16.18
N VAL A 106 -2.17 -7.56 -16.15
CA VAL A 106 -0.91 -7.97 -15.49
C VAL A 106 0.26 -7.08 -15.93
N GLU A 107 0.46 -6.93 -17.23
CA GLU A 107 1.53 -6.10 -17.80
C GLU A 107 1.51 -4.66 -17.32
N ASN A 108 0.31 -4.08 -17.22
CA ASN A 108 0.17 -2.69 -16.79
C ASN A 108 0.40 -2.55 -15.27
N ILE A 109 -0.13 -3.48 -14.47
CA ILE A 109 -0.01 -3.45 -13.00
C ILE A 109 1.45 -3.64 -12.57
N PHE A 110 2.16 -4.57 -13.19
CA PHE A 110 3.50 -4.96 -12.77
C PHE A 110 4.61 -4.25 -13.54
N GLY A 111 4.38 -3.92 -14.81
CA GLY A 111 5.42 -3.42 -15.71
C GLY A 111 5.31 -1.96 -16.15
N LYS A 112 4.33 -1.20 -15.64
CA LYS A 112 4.30 0.27 -15.79
C LYS A 112 4.43 0.94 -14.44
N LEU A 113 5.48 1.75 -14.29
CA LEU A 113 5.57 2.64 -13.14
C LEU A 113 4.47 3.70 -13.22
N LEU A 114 3.92 4.05 -12.05
CA LEU A 114 2.81 4.99 -11.90
C LEU A 114 1.50 4.49 -12.54
N TYR A 115 1.29 3.18 -12.56
CA TYR A 115 0.04 2.56 -13.00
C TYR A 115 -0.61 1.81 -11.84
N GLY A 116 -1.93 1.97 -11.69
CA GLY A 116 -2.67 1.25 -10.66
C GLY A 116 -4.08 1.76 -10.47
N SER A 117 -4.95 0.90 -9.97
CA SER A 117 -6.34 1.22 -9.60
C SER A 117 -6.45 2.19 -8.42
N LYS A 118 -5.35 2.40 -7.69
CA LYS A 118 -5.27 3.26 -6.49
C LYS A 118 -4.97 4.74 -6.82
N PHE A 119 -4.73 5.06 -8.09
CA PHE A 119 -4.54 6.45 -8.53
C PHE A 119 -5.85 7.22 -8.60
N HIS A 120 -5.85 8.47 -8.17
CA HIS A 120 -6.98 9.41 -8.21
C HIS A 120 -8.16 9.07 -7.28
N ARG A 121 -8.12 7.97 -6.53
CA ARG A 121 -9.15 7.62 -5.55
C ARG A 121 -8.78 8.20 -4.18
N LEU A 122 -9.62 9.06 -3.63
CA LEU A 122 -9.49 9.48 -2.23
C LEU A 122 -10.26 8.49 -1.36
N LYS A 123 -9.66 7.33 -1.14
CA LYS A 123 -10.07 6.34 -0.14
C LYS A 123 -8.85 5.84 0.60
N MET A 124 -9.04 5.35 1.83
CA MET A 124 -7.97 4.71 2.59
C MET A 124 -7.46 3.46 1.84
N SER A 125 -6.14 3.38 1.68
CA SER A 125 -5.44 2.23 1.11
C SER A 125 -4.04 2.09 1.72
N ARG A 126 -3.46 0.88 1.65
CA ARG A 126 -2.10 0.60 2.14
C ARG A 126 -1.04 1.22 1.23
N GLY A 127 -1.24 1.12 -0.08
CA GLY A 127 -0.37 1.72 -1.12
C GLY A 127 -0.96 3.01 -1.72
N GLN A 128 -0.14 4.04 -1.90
CA GLN A 128 -0.57 5.36 -2.39
C GLN A 128 -0.08 5.71 -3.82
N GLN A 129 1.09 5.21 -4.23
CA GLN A 129 1.81 5.73 -5.41
C GLN A 129 1.87 4.76 -6.60
N GLY A 130 1.33 3.53 -6.49
CA GLY A 130 1.33 2.55 -7.60
C GLY A 130 2.70 2.31 -8.25
N ILE A 131 3.76 2.35 -7.43
CA ILE A 131 5.16 2.12 -7.84
C ILE A 131 5.78 0.91 -7.15
N GLY A 132 5.22 0.47 -6.02
CA GLY A 132 5.91 -0.39 -5.08
C GLY A 132 6.35 -1.73 -5.67
N ILE A 133 5.40 -2.49 -6.21
CA ILE A 133 5.70 -3.83 -6.74
C ILE A 133 6.51 -3.78 -8.05
N SER A 134 6.25 -2.79 -8.91
CA SER A 134 7.06 -2.55 -10.11
C SER A 134 8.50 -2.16 -9.77
N ALA A 135 8.71 -1.38 -8.71
CA ALA A 135 10.03 -1.04 -8.19
C ALA A 135 10.76 -2.28 -7.65
N ALA A 136 10.05 -3.20 -6.98
CA ALA A 136 10.61 -4.46 -6.53
C ALA A 136 11.02 -5.36 -7.71
N GLY A 137 10.18 -5.50 -8.73
CA GLY A 137 10.50 -6.22 -9.97
C GLY A 137 11.70 -5.62 -10.71
N MET A 138 11.78 -4.29 -10.80
CA MET A 138 12.92 -3.61 -11.41
C MET A 138 14.22 -3.81 -10.60
N TYR A 139 14.13 -3.74 -9.27
CA TYR A 139 15.28 -4.01 -8.41
C TYR A 139 15.78 -5.46 -8.59
N GLY A 140 14.87 -6.43 -8.64
CA GLY A 140 15.19 -7.82 -8.93
C GLY A 140 15.92 -7.96 -10.27
N LEU A 141 15.31 -7.48 -11.36
CA LEU A 141 15.89 -7.54 -12.71
C LEU A 141 17.28 -6.89 -12.78
N MET A 142 17.47 -5.72 -12.15
CA MET A 142 18.76 -5.02 -12.18
C MET A 142 19.86 -5.70 -11.34
N THR A 143 19.49 -6.50 -10.33
CA THR A 143 20.46 -7.12 -9.41
C THR A 143 20.73 -8.59 -9.75
N THR A 144 19.75 -9.33 -10.26
CA THR A 144 19.88 -10.75 -10.58
C THR A 144 19.82 -11.04 -12.08
N GLY A 145 19.32 -10.12 -12.89
CA GLY A 145 19.07 -10.33 -14.32
C GLY A 145 17.85 -11.19 -14.61
N ARG A 146 17.10 -11.60 -13.59
CA ARG A 146 15.94 -12.50 -13.72
C ARG A 146 14.64 -11.69 -13.80
N PRO A 147 13.71 -12.06 -14.70
CA PRO A 147 12.40 -11.43 -14.77
C PRO A 147 11.58 -11.74 -13.52
N MET A 148 10.59 -10.88 -13.24
CA MET A 148 9.59 -11.16 -12.22
C MET A 148 8.59 -12.18 -12.77
N VAL A 149 8.28 -13.22 -11.99
CA VAL A 149 7.34 -14.26 -12.40
C VAL A 149 6.01 -14.03 -11.72
N ILE A 150 4.93 -14.02 -12.49
CA ILE A 150 3.56 -13.83 -12.00
C ILE A 150 2.74 -15.04 -12.45
N THR A 151 2.20 -15.78 -11.50
CA THR A 151 1.19 -16.82 -11.79
C THR A 151 -0.13 -16.38 -11.19
N THR A 152 -1.17 -16.22 -12.01
CA THR A 152 -2.47 -15.70 -11.53
C THR A 152 -3.64 -16.52 -12.03
N ARG A 153 -4.60 -16.79 -11.16
CA ARG A 153 -5.79 -17.59 -11.45
C ARG A 153 -7.06 -16.80 -11.12
N PRO A 154 -7.67 -16.11 -12.11
CA PRO A 154 -8.88 -15.32 -11.88
C PRO A 154 -10.17 -16.14 -11.69
N LYS A 155 -10.17 -17.41 -12.15
CA LYS A 155 -11.33 -18.30 -12.06
C LYS A 155 -10.89 -19.70 -11.68
N LYS A 156 -11.54 -20.27 -10.66
CA LYS A 156 -11.30 -21.65 -10.20
C LYS A 156 -11.44 -22.71 -11.29
N THR A 157 -12.28 -22.48 -12.30
CA THR A 157 -12.53 -23.45 -13.38
C THR A 157 -11.58 -23.32 -14.57
N ARG A 158 -10.70 -22.32 -14.58
CA ARG A 158 -9.74 -22.10 -15.66
C ARG A 158 -8.31 -22.35 -15.19
N PRO A 159 -7.40 -22.68 -16.10
CA PRO A 159 -5.97 -22.72 -15.79
C PRO A 159 -5.50 -21.33 -15.34
N ALA A 160 -4.41 -21.30 -14.58
CA ALA A 160 -3.72 -20.08 -14.22
C ALA A 160 -2.90 -19.56 -15.40
N HIS A 161 -2.68 -18.25 -15.46
CA HIS A 161 -1.72 -17.67 -16.40
C HIS A 161 -0.38 -17.52 -15.70
N HIS A 162 0.67 -18.08 -16.29
CA HIS A 162 2.06 -17.95 -15.87
C HIS A 162 2.78 -16.99 -16.82
N LEU A 163 3.28 -15.89 -16.27
CA LEU A 163 3.98 -14.85 -17.01
C LEU A 163 5.35 -14.58 -16.42
N GLU A 164 6.34 -14.42 -17.29
CA GLU A 164 7.60 -13.79 -16.95
C GLU A 164 7.64 -12.37 -17.51
N LEU A 165 7.80 -11.40 -16.62
CA LEU A 165 7.79 -9.98 -16.96
C LEU A 165 9.15 -9.35 -16.69
N ALA A 166 9.78 -8.88 -17.76
CA ALA A 166 10.94 -8.01 -17.72
C ALA A 166 10.50 -6.57 -18.05
N MET A 167 11.07 -5.57 -17.39
CA MET A 167 10.78 -4.18 -17.72
C MET A 167 11.84 -3.66 -18.69
N ASP A 168 11.41 -3.16 -19.86
CA ASP A 168 12.26 -2.35 -20.74
C ASP A 168 12.49 -0.99 -20.06
N THR A 169 13.62 -0.94 -19.38
CA THR A 169 14.17 0.20 -18.64
C THR A 169 14.33 1.47 -19.47
N SER A 170 14.50 1.34 -20.78
CA SER A 170 14.71 2.45 -21.72
C SER A 170 13.38 3.06 -22.18
N LYS A 171 12.36 2.22 -22.44
CA LYS A 171 11.06 2.64 -22.98
C LYS A 171 9.95 2.74 -21.94
N ASN A 172 10.22 2.35 -20.69
CA ASN A 172 9.21 2.23 -19.62
C ASN A 172 8.01 1.37 -20.08
N LYS A 173 8.31 0.21 -20.68
CA LYS A 173 7.31 -0.73 -21.16
C LYS A 173 7.57 -2.13 -20.59
N PRO A 174 6.51 -2.87 -20.22
CA PRO A 174 6.64 -4.29 -19.95
C PRO A 174 7.04 -5.04 -21.22
N GLU A 175 7.91 -6.01 -21.06
CA GLU A 175 8.21 -7.06 -22.03
C GLU A 175 7.89 -8.41 -21.37
N VAL A 176 6.98 -9.16 -22.00
CA VAL A 176 6.58 -10.49 -21.53
C VAL A 176 7.44 -11.50 -22.26
N THR A 177 8.30 -12.22 -21.54
CA THR A 177 9.20 -13.23 -22.12
C THR A 177 8.53 -14.59 -22.23
N ILE A 178 7.66 -14.92 -21.27
CA ILE A 178 6.88 -16.16 -21.24
C ILE A 178 5.44 -15.81 -20.88
N ASP A 179 4.49 -16.44 -21.57
CA ASP A 179 3.05 -16.34 -21.30
C ASP A 179 2.39 -17.68 -21.65
N VAL A 180 2.12 -18.50 -20.64
CA VAL A 180 1.55 -19.83 -20.80
C VAL A 180 0.41 -20.05 -19.81
N GLU A 181 -0.56 -20.87 -20.20
CA GLU A 181 -1.56 -21.38 -19.27
C GLU A 181 -0.99 -22.60 -18.54
N THR A 182 -1.22 -22.69 -17.23
CA THR A 182 -0.74 -23.77 -16.38
C THR A 182 -1.79 -24.16 -15.33
N ASP A 183 -1.86 -25.44 -15.00
CA ASP A 183 -2.63 -25.92 -13.86
C ASP A 183 -1.81 -25.91 -12.56
N ASP A 184 -0.51 -25.61 -12.65
CA ASP A 184 0.39 -25.41 -11.51
C ASP A 184 0.09 -24.07 -10.82
N PHE A 185 -0.95 -24.09 -9.99
CA PHE A 185 -1.24 -23.04 -9.03
C PHE A 185 -1.61 -23.69 -7.69
N PRO A 186 -1.03 -23.21 -6.57
CA PRO A 186 -1.30 -23.78 -5.25
C PRO A 186 -2.79 -23.71 -4.95
N LYS A 187 -3.30 -24.73 -4.25
CA LYS A 187 -4.68 -24.76 -3.81
C LYS A 187 -4.88 -23.69 -2.73
N THR A 188 -5.52 -22.59 -3.11
CA THR A 188 -5.92 -21.53 -2.19
C THR A 188 -7.33 -21.80 -1.67
N SER A 189 -7.67 -21.20 -0.52
CA SER A 189 -9.00 -21.29 0.09
C SER A 189 -10.15 -20.84 -0.83
N SER A 190 -9.92 -19.84 -1.69
CA SER A 190 -10.89 -19.36 -2.70
C SER A 190 -10.86 -20.15 -4.02
N GLY A 191 -9.77 -20.89 -4.28
CA GLY A 191 -9.48 -21.48 -5.60
C GLY A 191 -9.07 -20.45 -6.67
N THR A 192 -8.89 -19.18 -6.29
CA THR A 192 -8.34 -18.09 -7.11
C THR A 192 -7.15 -17.46 -6.39
N GLY A 193 -6.41 -16.60 -7.07
CA GLY A 193 -5.33 -15.85 -6.40
C GLY A 193 -4.23 -15.41 -7.34
N THR A 194 -3.20 -14.81 -6.76
CA THR A 194 -1.98 -14.43 -7.46
C THR A 194 -0.75 -14.88 -6.68
N ARG A 195 0.23 -15.42 -7.39
CA ARG A 195 1.57 -15.72 -6.91
C ARG A 195 2.55 -14.80 -7.63
N VAL A 196 3.36 -14.06 -6.88
CA VAL A 196 4.43 -13.20 -7.39
C VAL A 196 5.76 -13.70 -6.88
N VAL A 197 6.71 -13.94 -7.78
CA VAL A 197 8.07 -14.40 -7.48
C VAL A 197 9.07 -13.38 -7.99
N ILE A 198 9.94 -12.90 -7.10
CA ILE A 198 10.99 -11.93 -7.41
C ILE A 198 12.32 -12.45 -6.88
N GLU A 199 13.29 -12.62 -7.77
CA GLU A 199 14.68 -12.89 -7.40
C GLU A 199 15.48 -11.60 -7.28
N LEU A 200 16.06 -11.35 -6.11
CA LEU A 200 16.76 -10.09 -5.81
C LEU A 200 18.01 -10.30 -4.95
N GLU A 201 18.97 -9.38 -5.07
CA GLU A 201 20.08 -9.28 -4.11
C GLU A 201 19.60 -8.67 -2.79
N GLY A 202 19.79 -9.40 -1.69
CA GLY A 202 19.24 -9.02 -0.40
C GLY A 202 20.14 -9.38 0.76
N LYS A 203 19.72 -8.99 1.96
CA LYS A 203 20.32 -9.48 3.20
C LYS A 203 19.23 -9.79 4.21
N TYR A 204 19.07 -11.07 4.56
CA TYR A 204 18.14 -11.49 5.59
C TYR A 204 18.76 -11.29 6.98
N VAL A 205 18.08 -10.52 7.85
CA VAL A 205 18.53 -10.25 9.22
C VAL A 205 17.32 -10.22 10.14
N ARG A 206 17.36 -10.98 11.24
CA ARG A 206 16.33 -10.98 12.27
C ARG A 206 16.40 -9.73 13.18
N GLY A 207 15.30 -9.42 13.86
CA GLY A 207 15.20 -8.30 14.81
C GLY A 207 14.12 -7.27 14.48
N LYS A 208 14.12 -6.12 15.17
CA LYS A 208 12.99 -5.15 15.15
C LYS A 208 12.67 -4.53 13.79
N THR A 209 13.59 -4.57 12.83
CA THR A 209 13.43 -4.06 11.45
C THR A 209 13.61 -5.17 10.41
N SER A 210 13.26 -6.41 10.77
CA SER A 210 13.27 -7.59 9.89
C SER A 210 11.96 -7.78 9.15
N VAL A 211 11.95 -8.74 8.21
CA VAL A 211 10.73 -9.24 7.57
C VAL A 211 9.79 -9.88 8.60
N GLU A 212 10.30 -10.69 9.53
CA GLU A 212 9.49 -11.28 10.60
C GLU A 212 8.78 -10.21 11.45
N ALA A 213 9.48 -9.16 11.85
CA ALA A 213 8.90 -8.06 12.63
C ALA A 213 7.85 -7.27 11.84
N TYR A 214 8.00 -7.21 10.52
CA TYR A 214 6.98 -6.66 9.63
C TYR A 214 5.74 -7.54 9.61
N LEU A 215 5.88 -8.85 9.33
CA LEU A 215 4.76 -9.79 9.24
C LEU A 215 4.03 -9.93 10.58
N GLU A 216 4.75 -9.96 11.70
CA GLU A 216 4.17 -9.91 13.06
C GLU A 216 3.29 -8.67 13.24
N GLN A 217 3.79 -7.48 12.91
CA GLN A 217 3.04 -6.23 13.05
C GLN A 217 1.87 -6.16 12.07
N THR A 218 2.04 -6.65 10.85
CA THR A 218 0.97 -6.75 9.85
C THR A 218 -0.14 -7.68 10.34
N ALA A 219 0.22 -8.81 10.95
CA ALA A 219 -0.75 -9.74 11.53
C ALA A 219 -1.51 -9.16 12.73
N ILE A 220 -0.89 -8.25 13.50
CA ILE A 220 -1.55 -7.51 14.59
C ILE A 220 -2.54 -6.48 14.02
N ALA A 221 -2.14 -5.74 12.98
CA ALA A 221 -2.99 -4.69 12.38
C ALA A 221 -4.10 -5.23 11.47
N ASN A 222 -3.99 -6.49 11.03
CA ASN A 222 -4.93 -7.16 10.13
C ASN A 222 -5.33 -8.51 10.75
N PRO A 223 -6.14 -8.51 11.83
CA PRO A 223 -6.44 -9.71 12.60
C PRO A 223 -7.29 -10.70 11.82
N HIS A 224 -8.00 -10.22 10.80
CA HIS A 224 -8.79 -11.03 9.87
C HIS A 224 -7.93 -11.78 8.86
N ALA A 225 -6.63 -11.49 8.75
CA ALA A 225 -5.73 -12.14 7.81
C ALA A 225 -4.98 -13.32 8.46
N GLU A 226 -4.88 -14.42 7.70
CA GLU A 226 -3.92 -15.49 7.98
C GLU A 226 -2.66 -15.25 7.14
N ILE A 227 -1.49 -15.31 7.80
CA ILE A 227 -0.21 -15.18 7.11
C ILE A 227 0.64 -16.40 7.47
N THR A 228 1.10 -17.13 6.46
CA THR A 228 2.07 -18.21 6.61
C THR A 228 3.43 -17.72 6.12
N PHE A 229 4.45 -17.77 6.97
CA PHE A 229 5.80 -17.32 6.64
C PHE A 229 6.80 -18.48 6.68
N ILE A 230 7.53 -18.66 5.58
CA ILE A 230 8.60 -19.65 5.43
C ILE A 230 9.91 -18.89 5.28
N PRO A 231 10.72 -18.76 6.36
CA PRO A 231 11.99 -18.05 6.32
C PRO A 231 13.09 -18.84 5.59
N PRO A 232 14.21 -18.18 5.21
CA PRO A 232 15.29 -18.83 4.46
C PRO A 232 15.92 -20.05 5.12
N ASP A 233 15.95 -20.09 6.45
CA ASP A 233 16.49 -21.23 7.23
C ASP A 233 15.57 -22.46 7.21
N LYS A 234 14.29 -22.27 6.88
CA LYS A 234 13.29 -23.34 6.81
C LYS A 234 12.85 -23.64 5.37
N ALA A 235 13.18 -22.77 4.42
CA ALA A 235 12.89 -22.96 3.02
C ALA A 235 13.91 -23.91 2.39
N VAL A 236 13.47 -25.12 2.02
CA VAL A 236 14.26 -25.96 1.12
C VAL A 236 14.30 -25.24 -0.23
N PRO A 237 15.48 -24.97 -0.83
CA PRO A 237 15.55 -24.41 -2.16
C PRO A 237 14.87 -25.37 -3.12
N SER A 238 13.79 -24.94 -3.73
CA SER A 238 13.22 -25.65 -4.87
C SER A 238 14.28 -25.66 -5.99
N GLU A 239 14.77 -26.84 -6.37
CA GLU A 239 15.47 -26.97 -7.64
C GLU A 239 14.51 -26.47 -8.73
N GLY A 240 15.03 -25.69 -9.68
CA GLY A 240 14.21 -24.93 -10.62
C GLY A 240 13.05 -25.75 -11.20
N PHE A 241 11.88 -25.12 -11.32
CA PHE A 241 10.62 -25.69 -11.84
C PHE A 241 10.85 -26.86 -12.80
N THR A 242 10.79 -28.06 -12.25
CA THR A 242 10.57 -29.30 -12.98
C THR A 242 9.37 -29.95 -12.33
N THR A 243 8.40 -30.25 -13.18
CA THR A 243 7.11 -30.88 -12.83
C THR A 243 7.36 -32.19 -12.11
N GLU A 244 7.02 -32.24 -10.83
CA GLU A 244 6.49 -33.37 -10.07
C GLU A 244 6.76 -33.12 -8.60
N ASP A 245 5.73 -32.76 -7.83
CA ASP A 245 5.62 -33.18 -6.44
C ASP A 245 4.16 -33.03 -5.98
N THR A 246 3.54 -34.19 -5.79
CA THR A 246 2.14 -34.36 -5.39
C THR A 246 2.10 -34.82 -3.93
N GLU A 247 1.04 -34.37 -3.25
CA GLU A 247 0.46 -34.94 -2.03
C GLU A 247 1.10 -34.61 -0.66
N SER A 248 0.37 -33.81 0.14
CA SER A 248 -0.46 -34.34 1.23
C SER A 248 -0.98 -33.20 2.11
N THR A 249 -2.30 -33.00 2.21
CA THR A 249 -2.91 -32.48 3.45
C THR A 249 -4.38 -32.87 3.53
N GLU A 250 -4.71 -33.44 4.69
CA GLU A 250 -6.00 -34.02 5.08
C GLU A 250 -7.11 -32.98 5.31
N GLU A 251 -8.34 -33.49 5.22
CA GLU A 251 -9.62 -32.80 5.25
C GLU A 251 -9.95 -32.19 6.63
N ARG A 252 -10.51 -30.96 6.64
CA ARG A 252 -11.19 -30.38 7.80
C ARG A 252 -12.69 -30.33 7.54
N GLN A 253 -13.47 -31.11 8.29
CA GLN A 253 -14.93 -31.02 8.35
C GLN A 253 -15.35 -29.85 9.26
N GLY A 254 -16.21 -28.97 8.74
CA GLY A 254 -16.88 -27.92 9.49
C GLY A 254 -18.26 -28.37 9.97
N SER A 255 -18.63 -27.98 11.18
CA SER A 255 -20.00 -28.10 11.69
C SER A 255 -20.63 -26.71 11.87
N LEU A 256 -21.77 -26.53 11.19
CA LEU A 256 -22.66 -25.37 11.26
C LEU A 256 -23.32 -25.23 12.63
N ILE A 257 -23.47 -24.00 13.14
CA ILE A 257 -24.50 -23.63 14.12
C ILE A 257 -25.15 -22.30 13.70
N GLN A 258 -26.48 -22.28 13.85
CA GLN A 258 -27.46 -21.28 13.40
C GLN A 258 -27.47 -19.98 14.22
N ASP A 259 -27.89 -18.92 13.54
CA ASP A 259 -28.19 -17.58 14.02
C ASP A 259 -29.30 -17.51 15.08
N SER A 260 -29.18 -16.54 16.01
CA SER A 260 -30.33 -15.76 16.47
C SER A 260 -29.94 -14.37 17.00
N ASP A 261 -30.76 -13.42 16.57
CA ASP A 261 -30.77 -11.95 16.65
C ASP A 261 -30.64 -11.26 18.04
N SER A 262 -30.11 -10.02 18.02
CA SER A 262 -30.73 -8.77 18.54
C SER A 262 -29.89 -7.79 19.41
N THR A 263 -29.87 -6.53 18.92
CA THR A 263 -29.89 -5.19 19.57
C THR A 263 -28.75 -4.62 20.44
N ASP A 264 -28.03 -3.69 19.83
CA ASP A 264 -27.65 -2.30 20.20
C ASP A 264 -27.51 -1.86 21.68
N SER A 265 -26.32 -1.37 22.06
CA SER A 265 -26.10 -0.06 22.73
C SER A 265 -24.65 0.16 23.19
N THR A 266 -24.20 1.39 22.99
CA THR A 266 -22.94 2.02 23.44
C THR A 266 -22.61 1.79 24.92
N SER A 267 -21.40 1.32 25.22
CA SER A 267 -20.80 1.45 26.55
C SER A 267 -19.26 1.42 26.51
N VAL A 268 -18.65 2.29 27.32
CA VAL A 268 -17.23 2.25 27.68
C VAL A 268 -17.04 1.05 28.60
N VAL A 269 -16.35 0.00 28.13
CA VAL A 269 -16.13 -1.22 28.91
C VAL A 269 -14.78 -1.15 29.62
N SER A 270 -14.82 -0.98 30.93
CA SER A 270 -13.71 -1.29 31.83
C SER A 270 -13.82 -2.77 32.21
N VAL A 271 -12.88 -3.60 31.74
CA VAL A 271 -12.94 -5.06 31.92
C VAL A 271 -12.50 -5.42 33.33
N ASN A 272 -13.47 -5.67 34.22
CA ASN A 272 -13.29 -6.49 35.42
C ASN A 272 -14.44 -7.50 35.64
N SER A 273 -15.23 -7.81 34.60
CA SER A 273 -16.37 -8.74 34.69
C SER A 273 -16.45 -9.76 33.54
N VAL A 274 -15.33 -10.06 32.86
CA VAL A 274 -15.23 -11.17 31.90
C VAL A 274 -14.31 -12.25 32.48
N VAL A 275 -14.75 -12.87 33.58
CA VAL A 275 -14.16 -14.12 34.07
C VAL A 275 -15.31 -15.01 34.52
N GLN A 276 -16.01 -15.59 33.57
CA GLN A 276 -16.77 -16.84 33.71
C GLN A 276 -17.29 -17.24 32.33
N ASN A 277 -16.37 -17.74 31.50
CA ASN A 277 -16.59 -18.80 30.52
C ASN A 277 -15.21 -19.28 30.08
N GLU A 278 -14.83 -20.46 30.56
CA GLU A 278 -13.57 -21.10 30.25
C GLU A 278 -13.63 -21.75 28.85
N SER A 279 -12.47 -21.71 28.16
CA SER A 279 -12.06 -22.47 26.97
C SER A 279 -12.56 -22.05 25.57
N GLU A 280 -12.30 -20.81 25.16
CA GLU A 280 -11.80 -20.59 23.79
C GLU A 280 -10.28 -20.37 23.88
N ALA A 281 -9.51 -21.26 23.25
CA ALA A 281 -8.05 -21.15 23.27
C ALA A 281 -7.63 -19.83 22.59
N ILE A 282 -6.89 -18.97 23.31
CA ILE A 282 -6.39 -17.70 22.75
C ILE A 282 -5.57 -18.02 21.49
N VAL A 283 -6.07 -17.58 20.34
CA VAL A 283 -5.43 -17.78 19.05
C VAL A 283 -4.11 -17.01 19.03
N ARG A 284 -3.00 -17.70 18.82
CA ARG A 284 -1.63 -17.15 18.88
C ARG A 284 -0.82 -17.57 17.68
N THR A 285 0.20 -16.78 17.36
CA THR A 285 1.24 -17.17 16.38
C THR A 285 1.86 -18.50 16.77
N THR A 286 1.85 -19.46 15.84
CA THR A 286 2.45 -20.78 16.01
C THR A 286 3.72 -20.88 15.17
N GLU A 287 4.81 -21.27 15.82
CA GLU A 287 6.06 -21.57 15.12
C GLU A 287 6.17 -23.08 14.95
N HIS A 288 6.15 -23.53 13.69
CA HIS A 288 6.38 -24.90 13.29
C HIS A 288 7.85 -25.09 12.86
N ALA A 289 8.25 -26.34 12.66
CA ALA A 289 9.61 -26.68 12.23
C ALA A 289 9.95 -26.07 10.86
N ASP A 290 8.98 -26.02 9.95
CA ASP A 290 9.12 -25.61 8.55
C ASP A 290 8.55 -24.20 8.25
N ARG A 291 7.66 -23.67 9.12
CA ARG A 291 6.97 -22.40 8.88
C ARG A 291 6.57 -21.67 10.16
N ILE A 292 6.17 -20.42 10.04
CA ILE A 292 5.54 -19.62 11.09
C ILE A 292 4.15 -19.25 10.60
N VAL A 293 3.12 -19.58 11.38
CA VAL A 293 1.73 -19.27 11.04
C VAL A 293 1.22 -18.17 11.97
N TYR A 294 0.70 -17.12 11.38
CA TYR A 294 -0.01 -16.03 12.04
C TYR A 294 -1.52 -16.20 11.77
N PRO A 295 -2.24 -17.04 12.55
CA PRO A 295 -3.63 -17.44 12.29
C PRO A 295 -4.63 -16.28 12.41
N ARG A 296 -5.79 -16.35 11.74
CA ARG A 296 -6.85 -15.33 11.92
C ARG A 296 -7.29 -15.25 13.38
N ALA A 297 -7.50 -14.03 13.87
CA ALA A 297 -8.11 -13.79 15.17
C ALA A 297 -9.57 -13.36 15.06
N VAL A 298 -10.02 -12.95 13.87
CA VAL A 298 -11.42 -12.63 13.56
C VAL A 298 -11.76 -13.15 12.16
N ASP A 299 -13.02 -13.52 11.93
CA ASP A 299 -13.50 -14.04 10.64
C ASP A 299 -14.37 -13.02 9.89
N GLU A 300 -14.18 -11.74 10.18
CA GLU A 300 -14.92 -10.64 9.56
C GLU A 300 -13.96 -9.72 8.81
N ASN A 301 -14.30 -9.39 7.57
CA ASN A 301 -13.57 -8.39 6.83
C ASN A 301 -13.87 -6.98 7.39
N PRO A 302 -12.88 -6.08 7.33
CA PRO A 302 -13.11 -4.70 7.71
C PRO A 302 -14.14 -4.02 6.79
N PRO A 303 -14.81 -2.95 7.25
CA PRO A 303 -15.85 -2.29 6.46
C PRO A 303 -15.28 -1.73 5.15
N GLU A 304 -16.06 -1.86 4.07
CA GLU A 304 -15.69 -1.33 2.76
C GLU A 304 -15.57 0.21 2.82
N THR A 305 -14.51 0.75 2.22
CA THR A 305 -14.33 2.20 2.12
C THR A 305 -14.86 2.74 0.81
N SER A 306 -15.59 3.83 0.90
CA SER A 306 -16.10 4.56 -0.26
C SER A 306 -15.13 5.64 -0.71
N GLU A 307 -14.96 5.77 -2.03
CA GLU A 307 -14.20 6.87 -2.59
C GLU A 307 -14.95 8.19 -2.40
N ILE A 308 -14.26 9.19 -1.86
CA ILE A 308 -14.80 10.55 -1.71
C ILE A 308 -14.21 11.48 -2.77
N LYS A 309 -14.96 12.54 -3.08
CA LYS A 309 -14.44 13.64 -3.90
C LYS A 309 -13.54 14.54 -3.06
N PRO A 310 -12.55 15.22 -3.68
CA PRO A 310 -11.72 16.20 -3.00
C PRO A 310 -12.55 17.24 -2.24
N HIS A 311 -12.13 17.53 -1.02
CA HIS A 311 -12.67 18.67 -0.28
C HIS A 311 -11.93 19.94 -0.70
N PRO A 312 -12.62 21.08 -0.87
CA PRO A 312 -11.96 22.32 -1.32
C PRO A 312 -10.72 22.74 -0.52
N TYR A 313 -10.76 22.63 0.82
CA TYR A 313 -9.60 22.95 1.68
C TYR A 313 -8.36 22.06 1.47
N GLY A 314 -8.50 20.94 0.76
CA GLY A 314 -7.38 20.04 0.45
C GLY A 314 -6.81 20.20 -0.95
N VAL A 315 -7.41 21.06 -1.78
CA VAL A 315 -6.97 21.28 -3.16
C VAL A 315 -6.12 22.53 -3.22
N GLU A 316 -4.95 22.43 -3.85
CA GLU A 316 -4.08 23.57 -4.15
C GLU A 316 -4.49 24.27 -5.46
N LEU A 317 -4.09 25.54 -5.62
CA LEU A 317 -4.42 26.34 -6.81
C LEU A 317 -4.04 25.63 -8.13
N GLY A 318 -2.85 25.02 -8.20
CA GLY A 318 -2.40 24.32 -9.41
C GLY A 318 -3.28 23.13 -9.77
N SER A 319 -3.70 22.36 -8.77
CA SER A 319 -4.64 21.24 -8.94
C SER A 319 -6.02 21.75 -9.36
N PHE A 320 -6.52 22.80 -8.71
CA PHE A 320 -7.79 23.44 -9.07
C PHE A 320 -7.83 23.90 -10.54
N LEU A 321 -6.76 24.57 -11.00
CA LEU A 321 -6.63 25.00 -12.41
C LEU A 321 -6.61 23.81 -13.38
N ARG A 322 -5.92 22.72 -13.01
CA ARG A 322 -5.90 21.49 -13.81
C ARG A 322 -7.30 20.85 -13.89
N MET A 323 -8.02 20.82 -12.78
CA MET A 323 -9.40 20.30 -12.72
C MET A 323 -10.32 21.14 -13.61
N LEU A 324 -10.25 22.47 -13.55
CA LEU A 324 -11.03 23.35 -14.43
C LEU A 324 -10.74 23.09 -15.92
N LYS A 325 -9.49 22.82 -16.29
CA LYS A 325 -9.11 22.56 -17.68
C LYS A 325 -9.57 21.18 -18.18
N ASN A 326 -9.57 20.17 -17.31
CA ASN A 326 -9.81 18.78 -17.69
C ASN A 326 -11.25 18.31 -17.43
N THR A 327 -12.07 19.12 -16.76
CA THR A 327 -13.45 18.73 -16.45
C THR A 327 -14.29 18.62 -17.73
N PRO A 328 -15.19 17.63 -17.84
CA PRO A 328 -16.14 17.55 -18.95
C PRO A 328 -17.32 18.52 -18.78
N GLU A 329 -17.47 19.13 -17.61
CA GLU A 329 -18.58 20.02 -17.30
C GLU A 329 -18.45 21.35 -18.04
N LYS A 330 -19.54 21.77 -18.67
CA LYS A 330 -19.55 23.03 -19.43
C LYS A 330 -19.64 24.26 -18.53
N GLN A 331 -20.30 24.13 -17.38
CA GLN A 331 -20.66 25.23 -16.48
C GLN A 331 -20.03 25.07 -15.10
N LEU A 332 -19.72 26.19 -14.44
CA LEU A 332 -19.09 26.20 -13.12
C LEU A 332 -19.91 25.47 -12.03
N GLY A 333 -21.23 25.58 -12.05
CA GLY A 333 -22.10 24.88 -11.10
C GLY A 333 -22.02 23.35 -11.25
N GLY A 334 -21.96 22.87 -12.49
CA GLY A 334 -21.73 21.45 -12.80
C GLY A 334 -20.35 21.00 -12.34
N PHE A 335 -19.32 21.79 -12.62
CA PHE A 335 -17.95 21.56 -12.18
C PHE A 335 -17.85 21.38 -10.66
N PHE A 336 -18.38 22.31 -9.86
CA PHE A 336 -18.32 22.20 -8.40
C PHE A 336 -19.06 20.97 -7.86
N LYS A 337 -20.23 20.66 -8.42
CA LYS A 337 -21.02 19.48 -8.04
C LYS A 337 -20.30 18.17 -8.38
N ARG A 338 -19.61 18.14 -9.52
CA ARG A 338 -18.92 16.96 -10.02
C ARG A 338 -17.60 16.72 -9.31
N GLU A 339 -16.78 17.74 -9.15
CA GLU A 339 -15.38 17.62 -8.77
C GLU A 339 -15.13 17.72 -7.26
N PHE A 340 -16.05 18.32 -6.49
CA PHE A 340 -15.87 18.55 -5.05
C PHE A 340 -16.96 17.91 -4.20
N CYS A 341 -16.59 17.51 -2.98
CA CYS A 341 -17.58 17.19 -1.94
C CYS A 341 -17.97 18.45 -1.15
N ARG A 342 -19.16 18.42 -0.52
CA ARG A 342 -19.62 19.45 0.42
C ARG A 342 -19.73 20.89 -0.12
N VAL A 343 -19.79 21.09 -1.45
CA VAL A 343 -20.04 22.40 -2.07
C VAL A 343 -21.49 22.49 -2.59
N PRO A 344 -22.46 22.96 -1.77
CA PRO A 344 -23.84 23.12 -2.22
C PRO A 344 -24.00 24.33 -3.16
N PRO A 345 -25.10 24.40 -3.96
CA PRO A 345 -25.34 25.51 -4.88
C PRO A 345 -25.32 26.91 -4.25
N ALA A 346 -25.75 27.02 -2.98
CA ALA A 346 -25.69 28.27 -2.23
C ALA A 346 -24.24 28.78 -2.02
N VAL A 347 -23.31 27.87 -1.72
CA VAL A 347 -21.89 28.21 -1.60
C VAL A 347 -21.29 28.52 -2.97
N VAL A 348 -21.66 27.77 -4.02
CA VAL A 348 -21.24 28.11 -5.40
C VAL A 348 -21.62 29.54 -5.75
N LYS A 349 -22.86 29.94 -5.46
CA LYS A 349 -23.33 31.31 -5.67
C LYS A 349 -22.47 32.32 -4.89
N GLN A 350 -22.26 32.10 -3.59
CA GLN A 350 -21.43 32.97 -2.76
C GLN A 350 -19.99 33.11 -3.30
N VAL A 351 -19.37 32.00 -3.71
CA VAL A 351 -18.01 31.97 -4.25
C VAL A 351 -17.93 32.70 -5.59
N CYS A 352 -18.91 32.49 -6.47
CA CYS A 352 -18.99 33.18 -7.76
C CYS A 352 -19.25 34.68 -7.60
N ASP A 353 -20.11 35.07 -6.66
CA ASP A 353 -20.40 36.47 -6.33
C ASP A 353 -19.15 37.17 -5.78
N ALA A 354 -18.40 36.51 -4.89
CA ALA A 354 -17.13 37.03 -4.36
C ALA A 354 -16.01 37.11 -5.42
N ALA A 355 -16.02 36.23 -6.42
CA ALA A 355 -15.05 36.24 -7.52
C ALA A 355 -15.40 37.22 -8.64
N THR A 356 -16.64 37.72 -8.67
CA THR A 356 -17.11 38.68 -9.66
C THR A 356 -16.33 39.99 -9.55
N SER A 357 -15.96 40.56 -10.68
CA SER A 357 -15.23 41.82 -10.78
C SER A 357 -16.01 42.81 -11.64
N LYS A 358 -15.73 44.11 -11.52
CA LYS A 358 -16.44 45.18 -12.25
C LYS A 358 -16.60 44.93 -13.77
N ASN A 359 -15.65 44.21 -14.37
CA ASN A 359 -15.62 43.93 -15.81
C ASN A 359 -16.10 42.51 -16.19
N LYS A 360 -16.40 41.64 -15.22
CA LYS A 360 -16.73 40.23 -15.47
C LYS A 360 -17.59 39.65 -14.35
N THR A 361 -18.85 39.41 -14.66
CA THR A 361 -19.79 38.68 -13.80
C THR A 361 -19.56 37.19 -13.92
N ILE A 362 -19.27 36.54 -12.79
CA ILE A 362 -19.09 35.10 -12.70
C ILE A 362 -20.30 34.54 -11.96
N THR A 363 -20.95 33.55 -12.54
CA THR A 363 -22.08 32.84 -11.94
C THR A 363 -21.88 31.34 -12.07
N GLY A 364 -22.71 30.55 -11.39
CA GLY A 364 -22.73 29.09 -11.57
C GLY A 364 -23.04 28.66 -13.01
N GLN A 365 -23.63 29.53 -13.83
CA GLN A 365 -23.94 29.28 -15.25
C GLN A 365 -22.81 29.70 -16.19
N SER A 366 -21.78 30.39 -15.69
CA SER A 366 -20.63 30.77 -16.50
C SER A 366 -19.92 29.53 -17.05
N TYR A 367 -19.55 29.59 -18.32
CA TYR A 367 -18.84 28.51 -18.98
C TYR A 367 -17.42 28.38 -18.44
N VAL A 368 -17.00 27.17 -18.10
CA VAL A 368 -15.66 26.86 -17.56
C VAL A 368 -14.58 27.31 -18.54
N SER A 369 -14.79 27.15 -19.84
CA SER A 369 -13.86 27.58 -20.90
C SER A 369 -13.61 29.09 -20.97
N LYS A 370 -14.49 29.91 -20.38
CA LYS A 370 -14.36 31.37 -20.34
C LYS A 370 -13.70 31.88 -19.05
N ILE A 371 -13.31 30.98 -18.14
CA ILE A 371 -12.63 31.34 -16.91
C ILE A 371 -11.13 31.44 -17.19
N ASP A 372 -10.61 32.67 -17.09
CA ASP A 372 -9.17 32.94 -17.19
C ASP A 372 -8.46 32.65 -15.86
N HIS A 373 -7.13 32.67 -15.88
CA HIS A 373 -6.32 32.39 -14.69
C HIS A 373 -6.63 33.31 -13.50
N ALA A 374 -6.84 34.61 -13.75
CA ALA A 374 -7.11 35.58 -12.68
C ALA A 374 -8.48 35.36 -12.05
N ALA A 375 -9.50 35.03 -12.85
CA ALA A 375 -10.82 34.65 -12.39
C ALA A 375 -10.76 33.34 -11.59
N ALA A 376 -10.03 32.33 -12.08
CA ALA A 376 -9.87 31.05 -11.38
C ALA A 376 -9.18 31.21 -10.02
N GLU A 377 -8.15 32.06 -9.91
CA GLU A 377 -7.49 32.35 -8.64
C GLU A 377 -8.43 33.03 -7.64
N LYS A 378 -9.27 33.96 -8.09
CA LYS A 378 -10.30 34.60 -7.25
C LYS A 378 -11.34 33.61 -6.77
N ILE A 379 -11.85 32.75 -7.67
CA ILE A 379 -12.78 31.67 -7.33
C ILE A 379 -12.14 30.74 -6.29
N TYR A 380 -10.88 30.37 -6.49
CA TYR A 380 -10.15 29.51 -5.55
C TYR A 380 -10.01 30.14 -4.17
N ARG A 381 -9.60 31.42 -4.07
CA ARG A 381 -9.50 32.12 -2.78
C ARG A 381 -10.86 32.21 -2.08
N ALA A 382 -11.90 32.64 -2.79
CA ALA A 382 -13.25 32.69 -2.26
C ALA A 382 -13.77 31.33 -1.78
N LEU A 383 -13.36 30.25 -2.46
CA LEU A 383 -13.69 28.88 -2.06
C LEU A 383 -12.96 28.44 -0.78
N GLN A 384 -11.71 28.87 -0.56
CA GLN A 384 -10.97 28.61 0.68
C GLN A 384 -11.55 29.40 1.87
N ASP A 385 -12.07 30.61 1.63
CA ASP A 385 -12.67 31.46 2.67
C ASP A 385 -14.12 31.06 3.00
N ALA A 386 -14.78 30.31 2.12
CA ALA A 386 -16.15 29.85 2.33
C ALA A 386 -16.23 28.86 3.50
N LYS A 387 -17.27 28.98 4.34
CA LYS A 387 -17.53 28.03 5.44
C LYS A 387 -18.16 26.75 4.90
N LEU A 388 -17.39 25.66 4.89
CA LEU A 388 -17.82 24.37 4.36
C LEU A 388 -17.99 23.35 5.51
N ARG A 389 -18.90 22.39 5.29
CA ARG A 389 -19.02 21.22 6.19
C ARG A 389 -17.82 20.31 6.01
N SER A 390 -17.44 19.61 7.08
CA SER A 390 -16.38 18.60 7.02
C SER A 390 -16.64 17.56 5.92
N PRO A 391 -15.57 17.07 5.25
CA PRO A 391 -15.66 15.96 4.31
C PRO A 391 -16.33 14.72 4.93
N PRO A 392 -16.97 13.87 4.11
CA PRO A 392 -17.44 12.56 4.55
C PRO A 392 -16.30 11.71 5.10
N THR A 393 -16.59 10.83 6.06
CA THR A 393 -15.60 9.94 6.70
C THR A 393 -15.68 8.51 6.21
N ASP A 394 -16.61 8.19 5.30
CA ASP A 394 -16.84 6.86 4.73
C ASP A 394 -15.64 6.34 3.92
N CYS A 395 -14.65 7.21 3.68
CA CYS A 395 -13.38 6.86 3.06
C CYS A 395 -12.35 6.24 4.03
N LEU A 396 -12.69 6.13 5.33
CA LEU A 396 -11.83 5.57 6.37
C LEU A 396 -12.37 4.22 6.83
N ALA A 397 -11.48 3.24 6.99
CA ALA A 397 -11.78 1.98 7.66
C ALA A 397 -10.84 1.82 8.87
N PRO A 398 -11.26 2.24 10.08
CA PRO A 398 -10.49 1.95 11.29
C PRO A 398 -10.35 0.44 11.50
N ILE A 399 -9.38 0.00 12.30
CA ILE A 399 -9.27 -1.39 12.74
C ILE A 399 -10.43 -1.69 13.70
N GLY A 400 -10.76 -0.75 14.59
CA GLY A 400 -11.76 -0.90 15.62
C GLY A 400 -11.20 -1.52 16.90
N VAL A 401 -11.78 -1.13 18.04
CA VAL A 401 -11.30 -1.51 19.38
C VAL A 401 -11.23 -3.03 19.56
N ARG A 402 -12.30 -3.76 19.20
CA ARG A 402 -12.38 -5.23 19.38
C ARG A 402 -11.32 -5.95 18.56
N THR A 403 -11.26 -5.66 17.27
CA THR A 403 -10.32 -6.25 16.32
C THR A 403 -8.88 -5.90 16.70
N MET A 404 -8.60 -4.67 17.12
CA MET A 404 -7.27 -4.25 17.59
C MET A 404 -6.82 -5.02 18.85
N LEU A 405 -7.73 -5.29 19.79
CA LEU A 405 -7.43 -6.14 20.95
C LEU A 405 -7.17 -7.59 20.55
N ALA A 406 -7.97 -8.15 19.63
CA ALA A 406 -7.78 -9.50 19.11
C ALA A 406 -6.39 -9.66 18.44
N GLY A 407 -6.00 -8.68 17.63
CA GLY A 407 -4.66 -8.63 17.03
C GLY A 407 -3.53 -8.55 18.07
N LEU A 408 -3.70 -7.75 19.13
CA LEU A 408 -2.71 -7.66 20.20
C LEU A 408 -2.58 -8.94 21.01
N LEU A 409 -3.69 -9.60 21.34
CA LEU A 409 -3.71 -10.87 22.07
C LEU A 409 -2.97 -11.99 21.30
N LYS A 410 -3.05 -11.95 19.96
CA LYS A 410 -2.34 -12.85 19.04
C LYS A 410 -0.83 -12.63 19.05
N GLY A 411 -0.39 -11.37 18.99
CA GLY A 411 1.02 -11.01 18.77
C GLY A 411 1.84 -10.77 20.04
N VAL A 412 1.22 -10.30 21.13
CA VAL A 412 1.92 -9.85 22.34
C VAL A 412 1.41 -10.62 23.55
N LYS A 413 2.31 -11.27 24.30
CA LYS A 413 1.98 -11.96 25.56
C LYS A 413 2.11 -10.98 26.73
N ALA A 414 0.99 -10.42 27.16
CA ALA A 414 0.89 -9.47 28.26
C ALA A 414 -0.25 -9.87 29.22
N GLU A 415 -0.34 -9.23 30.37
CA GLU A 415 -1.40 -9.46 31.37
C GLU A 415 -2.56 -8.48 31.22
N PHE A 416 -2.27 -7.27 30.75
CA PHE A 416 -3.23 -6.19 30.59
C PHE A 416 -3.23 -5.68 29.15
N TYR A 417 -4.43 -5.44 28.61
CA TYR A 417 -4.63 -4.86 27.28
C TYR A 417 -5.71 -3.78 27.34
N ALA A 418 -5.47 -2.65 26.68
CA ALA A 418 -6.48 -1.62 26.49
C ALA A 418 -6.36 -1.00 25.09
N ALA A 419 -7.48 -0.58 24.52
CA ALA A 419 -7.59 -0.04 23.18
C ALA A 419 -8.61 1.10 23.15
N SER A 420 -8.38 2.10 22.30
CA SER A 420 -9.28 3.23 22.10
C SER A 420 -9.24 3.71 20.64
N THR A 421 -10.41 4.03 20.11
CA THR A 421 -10.61 4.61 18.78
C THR A 421 -11.26 5.97 18.95
N ARG A 422 -10.62 7.02 18.41
CA ARG A 422 -11.15 8.40 18.46
C ARG A 422 -12.18 8.64 17.34
N ASN A 423 -13.00 9.67 17.49
CA ASN A 423 -13.83 10.16 16.38
C ASN A 423 -12.95 10.69 15.23
N PRO A 424 -13.35 10.50 13.96
CA PRO A 424 -12.63 11.06 12.82
C PRO A 424 -12.46 12.57 12.91
N SER A 425 -11.31 13.06 12.45
CA SER A 425 -10.95 14.48 12.36
C SER A 425 -10.50 14.81 10.93
N VAL A 426 -10.34 16.08 10.60
CA VAL A 426 -10.01 16.52 9.24
C VAL A 426 -8.79 17.42 9.26
N TYR A 427 -7.82 17.15 8.39
CA TYR A 427 -6.64 17.98 8.20
C TYR A 427 -6.46 18.29 6.72
N ARG A 428 -6.43 19.58 6.36
CA ARG A 428 -6.32 20.07 4.97
C ARG A 428 -7.29 19.34 4.03
N GLY A 429 -8.56 19.25 4.42
CA GLY A 429 -9.60 18.57 3.64
C GLY A 429 -9.53 17.04 3.58
N ASN A 430 -8.56 16.41 4.26
CA ASN A 430 -8.43 14.96 4.32
C ASN A 430 -8.93 14.44 5.68
N PRO A 431 -9.98 13.59 5.71
CA PRO A 431 -10.35 12.86 6.91
C PRO A 431 -9.21 11.96 7.39
N PHE A 432 -9.05 11.85 8.70
CA PHE A 432 -8.18 10.87 9.35
C PHE A 432 -8.77 10.45 10.70
N GLN A 433 -8.37 9.28 11.18
CA GLN A 433 -8.80 8.74 12.46
C GLN A 433 -7.59 8.17 13.20
N ILE A 434 -7.56 8.28 14.52
CA ILE A 434 -6.47 7.80 15.37
C ILE A 434 -6.99 6.71 16.28
N GLU A 435 -6.25 5.62 16.33
CA GLU A 435 -6.46 4.48 17.19
C GLU A 435 -5.18 4.21 17.98
N ALA A 436 -5.33 3.84 19.25
CA ALA A 436 -4.22 3.52 20.13
C ALA A 436 -4.56 2.30 20.97
N ALA A 437 -3.56 1.46 21.20
CA ALA A 437 -3.66 0.35 22.11
C ALA A 437 -2.37 0.17 22.90
N ILE A 438 -2.50 -0.40 24.09
CA ILE A 438 -1.42 -0.66 25.03
C ILE A 438 -1.55 -2.09 25.55
N ALA A 439 -0.41 -2.75 25.72
CA ALA A 439 -0.27 -4.04 26.36
C ALA A 439 0.81 -3.92 27.45
N CYS A 440 0.55 -4.43 28.66
CA CYS A 440 1.43 -4.28 29.82
C CYS A 440 1.45 -5.55 30.69
N GLY A 441 2.57 -5.80 31.39
CA GLY A 441 2.75 -6.94 32.30
C GLY A 441 3.11 -8.25 31.59
N GLY A 442 3.08 -9.35 32.36
CA GLY A 442 3.38 -10.70 31.87
C GLY A 442 4.84 -10.90 31.47
N ASN A 443 5.07 -11.48 30.30
CA ASN A 443 6.39 -11.85 29.81
C ASN A 443 7.16 -10.71 29.13
N LEU A 444 6.69 -9.46 29.28
CA LEU A 444 7.35 -8.29 28.71
C LEU A 444 8.52 -7.83 29.61
N PRO A 445 9.64 -7.37 29.03
CA PRO A 445 10.78 -6.89 29.80
C PRO A 445 10.42 -5.62 30.58
N GLY A 446 10.57 -5.64 31.90
CA GLY A 446 10.22 -4.53 32.79
C GLY A 446 11.29 -3.45 32.95
N ASP A 447 12.53 -3.72 32.54
CA ASP A 447 13.69 -2.84 32.65
C ASP A 447 14.00 -2.05 31.37
N GLN A 448 13.21 -2.27 30.31
CA GLN A 448 13.40 -1.64 29.00
C GLN A 448 12.35 -0.56 28.75
N SER A 449 12.71 0.42 27.92
CA SER A 449 11.73 1.40 27.42
C SER A 449 10.63 0.70 26.62
N ALA A 450 9.41 1.24 26.69
CA ALA A 450 8.25 0.70 26.00
C ALA A 450 8.51 0.51 24.49
N ARG A 451 8.11 -0.66 23.95
CA ARG A 451 8.14 -0.94 22.52
C ARG A 451 7.00 -0.17 21.83
N VAL A 452 7.34 0.90 21.11
CA VAL A 452 6.36 1.66 20.32
C VAL A 452 6.21 1.05 18.92
N ILE A 453 5.04 0.48 18.64
CA ILE A 453 4.66 -0.03 17.31
C ILE A 453 3.77 1.04 16.65
N ARG A 454 4.05 1.36 15.38
CA ARG A 454 3.37 2.45 14.67
C ARG A 454 2.77 1.92 13.38
N PHE A 455 1.57 2.40 13.08
CA PHE A 455 0.84 2.05 11.86
C PHE A 455 0.39 3.32 11.14
N ALA A 456 0.33 3.23 9.81
CA ALA A 456 -0.38 4.18 8.97
C ALA A 456 -1.23 3.37 7.98
N ASN A 457 -2.54 3.61 7.92
CA ASN A 457 -3.48 2.86 7.09
C ASN A 457 -3.30 1.31 7.20
N ARG A 458 -3.15 0.79 8.43
CA ARG A 458 -2.88 -0.63 8.74
C ARG A 458 -1.53 -1.18 8.24
N VAL A 459 -0.64 -0.32 7.74
CA VAL A 459 0.73 -0.69 7.34
C VAL A 459 1.71 -0.37 8.47
N PRO A 460 2.53 -1.34 8.93
CA PRO A 460 3.56 -1.11 9.93
C PRO A 460 4.66 -0.14 9.48
N LEU A 461 5.08 0.76 10.37
CA LEU A 461 6.18 1.70 10.14
C LEU A 461 7.43 1.30 10.93
N LEU A 462 8.32 0.53 10.29
CA LEU A 462 9.51 -0.02 10.95
C LEU A 462 10.70 0.94 11.06
N TYR A 463 10.85 1.89 10.13
CA TYR A 463 12.01 2.78 10.07
C TYR A 463 11.72 4.19 10.61
N GLN A 464 12.80 4.91 10.96
CA GLN A 464 12.80 6.33 11.32
C GLN A 464 11.79 6.70 12.43
N GLN A 465 11.77 5.92 13.51
CA GLN A 465 10.84 6.12 14.62
C GLN A 465 10.97 7.52 15.26
N SER A 466 12.19 7.98 15.52
CA SER A 466 12.47 9.26 16.20
C SER A 466 11.91 10.50 15.48
N SER A 467 11.76 10.45 14.16
CA SER A 467 11.21 11.55 13.36
C SER A 467 9.68 11.51 13.24
N CYS A 468 9.03 10.46 13.72
CA CYS A 468 7.59 10.28 13.57
C CYS A 468 6.80 11.00 14.67
N SER A 469 5.75 11.72 14.27
CA SER A 469 4.82 12.37 15.20
C SER A 469 4.22 11.41 16.22
N ALA A 470 3.83 10.20 15.79
CA ALA A 470 3.27 9.17 16.68
C ALA A 470 4.27 8.72 17.76
N PHE A 471 5.56 8.60 17.40
CA PHE A 471 6.59 8.24 18.38
C PHE A 471 6.80 9.36 19.40
N LYS A 472 6.98 10.60 18.92
CA LYS A 472 7.15 11.81 19.76
C LYS A 472 5.94 12.15 20.64
N SER A 473 4.78 11.57 20.37
CA SER A 473 3.57 11.77 21.18
C SER A 473 3.51 10.80 22.37
N VAL A 474 4.31 9.72 22.32
CA VAL A 474 4.38 8.67 23.36
C VAL A 474 5.64 8.81 24.20
N THR A 475 6.75 9.24 23.58
CA THR A 475 8.04 9.53 24.24
C THR A 475 8.18 11.00 24.56
#